data_AF-A0A370QG49-F1
#
_entry.id   AF-A0A370QG49-F1
#
_cell.length_a   1.000
_cell.length_b   1.000
_cell.length_c   1.000
_cell.angle_alpha   90.00
_cell.angle_beta   90.00
_cell.angle_gamma   90.00
#
_symmetry.space_group_name_H-M   'P 1'
#
loop_
_entity.id
_entity.type
_entity.pdbx_description
1 polymer ?
#
loop_
_entity_poly.entity_id
_entity_poly.type
_entity_poly.pdbx_seq_one_letter_code
_entity_poly.pdbx_strand_id
1 'polypeptide(L)'
;MGKPSKCISVSEAKTLQKRWLDTRAKEIEAAEGAEDASDFTYSLSDLEEFVQYVREESTKQGIDNPGVRIYFAAYDNAKSKKATVFLAPTMGPDADSDNNYNIDPMDRSGTGWPPNKYE
;
A
#
# COMPACT_ATOMS: atom_id res chain seq x y z
N MET A 1 -9.47 3.12 -23.37
CA MET A 1 -8.81 3.97 -22.35
C MET A 1 -7.32 4.01 -22.63
N GLY A 2 -6.67 5.17 -22.46
CA GLY A 2 -5.21 5.29 -22.57
C GLY A 2 -4.51 4.92 -21.25
N LYS A 3 -3.18 4.76 -21.31
CA LYS A 3 -2.34 4.58 -20.11
C LYS A 3 -2.54 5.78 -19.16
N PRO A 4 -2.88 5.57 -17.86
CA PRO A 4 -2.98 6.66 -16.91
C PRO A 4 -1.67 7.45 -16.79
N SER A 5 -1.77 8.78 -16.60
CA SER A 5 -0.61 9.69 -16.60
C SER A 5 0.37 9.44 -15.46
N LYS A 6 -0.09 8.89 -14.33
CA LYS A 6 0.76 8.57 -13.17
C LYS A 6 1.43 7.18 -13.25
N CYS A 7 1.20 6.40 -14.31
CA CYS A 7 1.85 5.09 -14.48
C CYS A 7 3.30 5.24 -14.96
N ILE A 8 4.25 4.73 -14.18
CA ILE A 8 5.67 4.64 -14.55
C ILE A 8 5.93 3.52 -15.59
N SER A 9 7.18 3.39 -16.03
CA SER A 9 7.62 2.29 -16.88
C SER A 9 8.02 1.05 -16.06
N VAL A 10 8.02 -0.13 -16.69
CA VAL A 10 8.49 -1.37 -16.04
C VAL A 10 9.96 -1.26 -15.63
N SER A 11 10.82 -0.65 -16.46
CA SER A 11 12.24 -0.46 -16.15
C SER A 11 12.47 0.48 -14.97
N GLU A 12 11.64 1.52 -14.84
CA GLU A 12 11.67 2.42 -13.69
C GLU A 12 11.25 1.69 -12.41
N ALA A 13 10.18 0.89 -12.45
CA ALA A 13 9.75 0.07 -11.32
C ALA A 13 10.85 -0.93 -10.87
N LYS A 14 11.51 -1.63 -11.81
CA LYS A 14 12.67 -2.51 -11.51
C LYS A 14 13.80 -1.76 -10.83
N THR A 15 14.09 -0.55 -11.30
CA THR A 15 15.15 0.30 -10.72
C THR A 15 14.82 0.72 -9.28
N LEU A 16 13.56 1.08 -9.01
CA LEU A 16 13.11 1.46 -7.67
C LEU A 16 13.15 0.28 -6.71
N GLN A 17 12.65 -0.88 -7.13
CA GLN A 17 12.61 -2.09 -6.30
C GLN A 17 14.04 -2.61 -6.02
N LYS A 18 14.92 -2.59 -7.01
CA LYS A 18 16.35 -2.88 -6.80
C LYS A 18 16.99 -1.96 -5.75
N ARG A 19 16.73 -0.64 -5.82
CA ARG A 19 17.26 0.30 -4.81
C ARG A 19 16.72 0.01 -3.42
N TRP A 20 15.45 -0.38 -3.29
CA TRP A 20 14.87 -0.80 -2.01
C TRP A 20 15.59 -2.02 -1.45
N LEU A 21 15.73 -3.08 -2.26
CA LEU A 21 16.45 -4.31 -1.90
C LEU A 21 17.92 -4.03 -1.51
N ASP A 22 18.59 -3.14 -2.24
CA ASP A 22 19.99 -2.82 -1.98
C ASP A 22 20.22 -1.93 -0.75
N THR A 23 19.15 -1.30 -0.22
CA THR A 23 19.22 -0.36 0.91
C THR A 23 18.31 -0.78 2.07
N ARG A 24 17.01 -0.47 2.01
CA ARG A 24 16.10 -0.64 3.15
C ARG A 24 15.90 -2.09 3.55
N ALA A 25 15.79 -2.99 2.58
CA ALA A 25 15.62 -4.42 2.89
C ALA A 25 16.80 -4.95 3.71
N LYS A 26 18.05 -4.59 3.35
CA LYS A 26 19.23 -5.02 4.11
C LYS A 26 19.24 -4.54 5.56
N GLU A 27 18.86 -3.28 5.80
CA GLU A 27 18.81 -2.72 7.14
C GLU A 27 17.71 -3.40 7.99
N ILE A 28 16.54 -3.63 7.39
CA ILE A 28 15.42 -4.34 8.05
C ILE A 28 15.84 -5.78 8.36
N GLU A 29 16.38 -6.50 7.39
CA GLU A 29 16.83 -7.88 7.55
C GLU A 29 17.91 -8.03 8.61
N ALA A 30 18.84 -7.09 8.68
CA ALA A 30 19.88 -7.08 9.70
C ALA A 30 19.30 -6.86 11.11
N ALA A 31 18.29 -5.99 11.24
CA ALA A 31 17.65 -5.69 12.52
C ALA A 31 16.72 -6.83 12.99
N GLU A 32 15.93 -7.40 12.08
CA GLU A 32 14.99 -8.49 12.36
C GLU A 32 15.66 -9.87 12.44
N GLY A 33 16.86 -10.01 11.85
CA GLY A 33 17.58 -11.28 11.75
C GLY A 33 16.96 -12.26 10.74
N ALA A 34 16.04 -11.80 9.91
CA ALA A 34 15.34 -12.59 8.89
C ALA A 34 14.80 -11.70 7.75
N GLU A 35 14.49 -12.32 6.61
CA GLU A 35 13.77 -11.65 5.51
C GLU A 35 12.41 -11.13 5.98
N ASP A 36 11.99 -10.00 5.43
CA ASP A 36 10.71 -9.36 5.73
C ASP A 36 9.88 -9.11 4.47
N ALA A 37 8.56 -8.99 4.64
CA ALA A 37 7.62 -8.74 3.56
C ALA A 37 7.94 -7.44 2.81
N SER A 38 7.97 -7.52 1.47
CA SER A 38 8.18 -6.34 0.62
C SER A 38 7.29 -6.31 -0.64
N ASP A 39 6.40 -7.29 -0.80
CA ASP A 39 5.35 -7.32 -1.81
C ASP A 39 3.98 -7.55 -1.17
N PHE A 40 3.00 -6.79 -1.67
CA PHE A 40 1.64 -6.77 -1.14
C PHE A 40 0.69 -6.82 -2.32
N THR A 41 0.01 -7.95 -2.48
CA THR A 41 -0.90 -8.24 -3.59
C THR A 41 -2.34 -8.12 -3.13
N TYR A 42 -3.12 -7.35 -3.87
CA TYR A 42 -4.57 -7.24 -3.73
C TYR A 42 -5.22 -7.73 -5.03
N SER A 43 -6.41 -8.32 -4.95
CA SER A 43 -7.18 -8.55 -6.16
C SER A 43 -7.72 -7.23 -6.70
N LEU A 44 -7.92 -7.13 -8.01
CA LEU A 44 -8.55 -5.93 -8.58
C LEU A 44 -9.97 -5.74 -8.03
N SER A 45 -10.69 -6.83 -7.80
CA SER A 45 -12.04 -6.79 -7.21
C SER A 45 -12.04 -6.15 -5.83
N ASP A 46 -11.09 -6.53 -4.95
CA ASP A 46 -11.03 -5.97 -3.59
C ASP A 46 -10.65 -4.48 -3.62
N LEU A 47 -9.76 -4.07 -4.53
CA LEU A 47 -9.40 -2.66 -4.70
C LEU A 47 -10.56 -1.84 -5.25
N GLU A 48 -11.31 -2.36 -6.22
CA GLU A 48 -12.50 -1.71 -6.76
C GLU A 48 -13.60 -1.57 -5.71
N GLU A 49 -13.85 -2.63 -4.93
CA GLU A 49 -14.80 -2.61 -3.80
C GLU A 49 -14.40 -1.56 -2.77
N PHE A 50 -13.12 -1.53 -2.36
CA PHE A 50 -12.64 -0.55 -1.40
C PHE A 50 -12.72 0.89 -1.92
N VAL A 51 -12.34 1.14 -3.18
CA VAL A 51 -12.45 2.47 -3.79
C VAL A 51 -13.91 2.92 -3.87
N GLN A 52 -14.84 2.00 -4.17
CA GLN A 52 -16.27 2.30 -4.18
C GLN A 52 -16.77 2.62 -2.77
N TYR A 53 -16.42 1.82 -1.76
CA TYR A 53 -16.74 2.07 -0.35
C TYR A 53 -16.25 3.45 0.11
N VAL A 54 -14.99 3.80 -0.17
CA VAL A 54 -14.42 5.12 0.17
C VAL A 54 -15.21 6.25 -0.50
N ARG A 55 -15.55 6.10 -1.78
CA ARG A 55 -16.31 7.12 -2.52
C ARG A 55 -17.70 7.34 -1.93
N GLU A 56 -18.42 6.27 -1.62
CA GLU A 56 -19.77 6.33 -1.07
C GLU A 56 -19.78 6.97 0.33
N GLU A 57 -18.90 6.54 1.23
CA GLU A 57 -18.82 7.11 2.57
C GLU A 57 -18.31 8.55 2.58
N SER A 58 -17.42 8.90 1.66
CA SER A 58 -16.96 10.29 1.49
C SER A 58 -18.07 11.19 0.97
N THR A 59 -18.88 10.70 0.04
CA THR A 59 -20.03 11.44 -0.50
C THR A 59 -21.06 11.75 0.59
N LYS A 60 -21.33 10.78 1.49
CA LYS A 60 -22.21 11.00 2.66
C LYS A 60 -21.69 12.10 3.60
N GLN A 61 -20.38 12.35 3.59
CA GLN A 61 -19.71 13.40 4.37
C GLN A 61 -19.55 14.72 3.59
N GLY A 62 -20.02 14.82 2.35
CA GLY A 62 -19.86 16.01 1.50
C GLY A 62 -18.45 16.18 0.94
N ILE A 63 -17.68 15.10 0.82
CA ILE A 63 -16.32 15.09 0.27
C ILE A 63 -16.38 14.61 -1.18
N ASP A 64 -16.19 15.53 -2.12
CA ASP A 64 -16.37 15.25 -3.55
C ASP A 64 -15.20 14.47 -4.18
N ASN A 65 -13.98 14.66 -3.68
CA ASN A 65 -12.78 14.10 -4.27
C ASN A 65 -11.85 13.49 -3.20
N PRO A 66 -12.25 12.39 -2.55
CA PRO A 66 -11.39 11.73 -1.57
C PRO A 66 -10.15 11.12 -2.24
N GLY A 67 -9.11 10.92 -1.46
CA GLY A 67 -7.93 10.16 -1.86
C GLY A 67 -7.80 8.83 -1.12
N VAL A 68 -6.73 8.10 -1.44
CA VAL A 68 -6.28 6.91 -0.70
C VAL A 68 -4.79 7.05 -0.46
N ARG A 69 -4.37 6.87 0.79
CA ARG A 69 -2.98 6.92 1.24
C ARG A 69 -2.55 5.52 1.65
N ILE A 70 -1.33 5.13 1.27
CA ILE A 70 -0.75 3.84 1.67
C ILE A 70 0.25 4.08 2.79
N TYR A 71 0.08 3.37 3.90
CA TYR A 71 1.01 3.38 5.02
C TYR A 71 1.80 2.07 5.06
N PHE A 72 3.12 2.18 5.26
CA PHE A 72 3.90 1.05 5.75
C PHE A 72 3.55 0.81 7.22
N ALA A 73 3.32 -0.45 7.57
CA ALA A 73 2.98 -0.90 8.91
C ALA A 73 3.68 -2.23 9.18
N ALA A 74 3.50 -2.76 10.38
CA ALA A 74 3.98 -4.09 10.73
C ALA A 74 2.99 -4.77 11.67
N TYR A 75 2.92 -6.08 11.58
CA TYR A 75 2.33 -6.87 12.64
C TYR A 75 3.35 -6.98 13.78
N ASP A 76 2.87 -6.97 15.02
CA ASP A 76 3.65 -7.40 16.17
C ASP A 76 2.75 -8.21 17.10
N ASN A 77 2.44 -9.42 16.66
CA ASN A 77 1.57 -10.33 17.40
C ASN A 77 2.09 -11.77 17.32
N ALA A 78 1.43 -12.67 18.06
CA ALA A 78 1.85 -14.07 18.13
C ALA A 78 1.85 -14.82 16.79
N LYS A 79 1.15 -14.29 15.76
CA LYS A 79 1.05 -14.93 14.43
C LYS A 79 2.08 -14.41 13.45
N SER A 80 2.45 -13.12 13.52
CA SER A 80 3.39 -12.49 12.60
C SER A 80 4.03 -11.26 13.23
N LYS A 81 5.31 -11.07 12.88
CA LYS A 81 6.10 -9.86 13.16
C LYS A 81 6.49 -9.10 11.88
N LYS A 82 5.90 -9.49 10.74
CA LYS A 82 6.32 -9.00 9.42
C LYS A 82 5.72 -7.64 9.10
N ALA A 83 6.39 -6.91 8.21
CA ALA A 83 5.84 -5.73 7.58
C ALA A 83 4.51 -6.01 6.87
N THR A 84 3.66 -4.99 6.79
CA THR A 84 2.43 -4.94 5.99
C THR A 84 2.23 -3.54 5.43
N VAL A 85 1.20 -3.34 4.62
CA VAL A 85 0.68 -2.03 4.26
C VAL A 85 -0.82 -1.98 4.46
N PHE A 86 -1.35 -0.81 4.77
CA PHE A 86 -2.79 -0.57 4.71
C PHE A 86 -3.10 0.68 3.89
N LEU A 87 -4.28 0.68 3.28
CA LEU A 87 -4.83 1.74 2.46
C LEU A 87 -5.83 2.54 3.32
N ALA A 88 -5.51 3.80 3.58
CA ALA A 88 -6.31 4.71 4.38
C ALA A 88 -7.04 5.73 3.49
N PRO A 89 -8.35 5.96 3.70
CA PRO A 89 -9.08 7.03 3.03
C PRO A 89 -8.58 8.40 3.46
N THR A 90 -8.58 9.40 2.57
CA THR A 90 -8.21 10.78 2.89
C THR A 90 -9.30 11.77 2.49
N MET A 91 -9.34 12.91 3.17
CA MET A 91 -10.31 14.00 2.94
C MET A 91 -10.15 14.66 1.57
N GLY A 92 -8.99 14.46 0.92
CA GLY A 92 -8.66 14.98 -0.40
C GLY A 92 -7.52 14.19 -1.04
N PRO A 93 -7.17 14.46 -2.31
CA PRO A 93 -6.18 13.68 -3.05
C PRO A 93 -4.73 14.15 -2.84
N ASP A 94 -4.54 15.26 -2.11
CA ASP A 94 -3.25 15.93 -1.98
C ASP A 94 -2.39 15.27 -0.88
N ALA A 95 -1.07 15.43 -0.98
CA ALA A 95 -0.12 14.76 -0.08
C ALA A 95 -0.28 15.18 1.40
N ASP A 96 -0.76 16.40 1.63
CA ASP A 96 -1.05 17.00 2.93
C ASP A 96 -2.52 16.88 3.35
N SER A 97 -3.38 16.26 2.53
CA SER A 97 -4.76 15.99 2.92
C SER A 97 -4.83 15.07 4.13
N ASP A 98 -5.66 15.44 5.10
CA ASP A 98 -5.90 14.64 6.30
C ASP A 98 -6.45 13.26 5.95
N ASN A 99 -6.15 12.27 6.80
CA ASN A 99 -6.86 11.00 6.75
C ASN A 99 -8.33 11.20 7.12
N ASN A 100 -9.21 10.44 6.48
CA ASN A 100 -10.59 10.34 6.90
C ASN A 100 -10.74 9.18 7.87
N TYR A 101 -10.69 9.49 9.17
CA TYR A 101 -10.84 8.50 10.24
C TYR A 101 -12.28 8.01 10.46
N ASN A 102 -13.27 8.52 9.71
CA ASN A 102 -14.65 8.04 9.76
C ASN A 102 -14.92 6.89 8.77
N ILE A 103 -13.91 6.49 7.98
CA ILE A 103 -14.00 5.42 6.99
C ILE A 103 -12.91 4.40 7.32
N ASP A 104 -13.29 3.12 7.40
CA ASP A 104 -12.35 2.08 7.79
C ASP A 104 -11.26 1.89 6.71
N PRO A 105 -9.99 1.67 7.11
CA PRO A 105 -8.91 1.37 6.18
C PRO A 105 -8.94 -0.10 5.73
N MET A 106 -8.33 -0.37 4.58
CA MET A 106 -8.14 -1.72 4.05
C MET A 106 -6.71 -2.22 4.31
N ASP A 107 -6.59 -3.40 4.91
CA ASP A 107 -5.36 -4.19 5.05
C ASP A 107 -5.64 -5.62 4.51
N ARG A 108 -4.70 -6.55 4.66
CA ARG A 108 -4.78 -8.00 4.35
C ARG A 108 -4.46 -8.34 2.90
N SER A 109 -3.49 -7.64 2.32
CA SER A 109 -2.83 -8.12 1.11
C SER A 109 -2.27 -9.54 1.29
N GLY A 110 -2.21 -10.30 0.19
CA GLY A 110 -1.33 -11.46 0.11
C GLY A 110 0.13 -11.03 -0.06
N THR A 111 1.06 -11.82 0.48
CA THR A 111 2.51 -11.61 0.30
C THR A 111 3.14 -12.92 -0.17
N GLY A 112 4.05 -12.85 -1.14
CA GLY A 112 4.90 -13.99 -1.48
C GLY A 112 5.81 -14.39 -0.32
N TRP A 113 6.15 -15.68 -0.20
CA TRP A 113 7.18 -16.12 0.75
C TRP A 113 8.16 -17.13 0.12
N PRO A 114 9.44 -16.77 -0.10
CA PRO A 114 10.05 -15.44 0.07
C PRO A 114 9.32 -14.31 -0.68
N PRO A 115 9.50 -13.04 -0.27
CA PRO A 115 8.89 -11.91 -0.97
C PRO A 115 9.22 -11.91 -2.46
N ASN A 116 8.23 -11.60 -3.29
CA ASN A 116 8.40 -11.56 -4.73
C ASN A 116 9.32 -10.39 -5.12
N LYS A 117 10.27 -10.66 -6.02
CA LYS A 117 11.17 -9.63 -6.55
C LYS A 117 10.65 -9.09 -7.88
N TYR A 118 10.64 -7.76 -8.02
CA TYR A 118 10.24 -7.10 -9.26
C TYR A 118 11.48 -6.93 -10.15
N GLU A 119 11.86 -8.00 -10.87
CA GLU A 119 13.10 -8.12 -11.64
C GLU A 119 12.93 -8.21 -13.16
#